data_AF-A0A6A1R3J4-F1
#
_entry.id   AF-A0A6A1R3J4-F1
#
_cell.length_a   1.000
_cell.length_b   1.000
_cell.length_c   1.000
_cell.angle_alpha   90.00
_cell.angle_beta   90.00
_cell.angle_gamma   90.00
#
_symmetry.space_group_name_H-M   'P 1'
#
loop_
_entity.id
_entity.type
_entity.pdbx_description
1 polymer ?
#
loop_
_entity_poly.entity_id
_entity_poly.type
_entity_poly.pdbx_seq_one_letter_code
_entity_poly.pdbx_strand_id
1 'polypeptide(L)'
;MKPKKKPLLPVDIKLPERVLLEDGVMFATLRTLDELEQFWEEHKGQFELACEGKGVTSGQTFLREYEWVFGTSKSAVVRTVMRWGQSGIGCDFYDWAKHDPRMHECFFHDRDAYRDSRIERGKWSDKDEAEYLADCARRTPETYRGWWRFCDLPNGYDPDDWFNPGIDHEELFDPNMALAEVAEKLHEQTFDDWKQHGVWEEIEAHDRASIDETIRYWRNEQAAGESYYGDENEAASVS
;
A
#
# COMPACT_ATOMS: atom_id res chain seq x y z
N MET A 1 29.27 -16.46 -13.02
CA MET A 1 28.13 -15.86 -12.29
C MET A 1 26.91 -16.69 -12.57
N LYS A 2 26.21 -17.21 -11.55
CA LYS A 2 24.89 -17.83 -11.77
C LYS A 2 23.94 -16.71 -12.23
N PRO A 3 23.08 -16.92 -13.24
CA PRO A 3 22.09 -15.92 -13.59
C PRO A 3 21.23 -15.66 -12.35
N LYS A 4 21.16 -14.40 -11.90
CA LYS A 4 20.16 -14.00 -10.90
C LYS A 4 18.80 -14.34 -11.53
N LYS A 5 18.05 -15.26 -10.92
CA LYS A 5 16.67 -15.51 -11.33
C LYS A 5 15.95 -14.16 -11.27
N LYS A 6 15.25 -13.82 -12.35
CA LYS A 6 14.37 -12.65 -12.34
C LYS A 6 13.36 -12.85 -11.20
N PRO A 7 13.11 -11.84 -10.34
CA PRO A 7 12.09 -11.93 -9.31
C PRO A 7 10.75 -12.32 -9.95
N LEU A 8 10.02 -13.24 -9.32
CA LEU A 8 8.67 -13.60 -9.77
C LEU A 8 7.73 -12.45 -9.41
N LEU A 9 6.91 -12.02 -10.36
CA LEU A 9 5.86 -11.05 -10.05
C LEU A 9 4.88 -11.67 -9.04
N PRO A 10 4.38 -10.91 -8.06
CA PRO A 10 3.39 -11.42 -7.11
C PRO A 10 2.19 -12.08 -7.80
N VAL A 11 1.67 -11.50 -8.88
CA VAL A 11 0.53 -12.05 -9.65
C VAL A 11 0.80 -13.42 -10.30
N ASP A 12 2.07 -13.82 -10.46
CA ASP A 12 2.45 -15.12 -11.03
C ASP A 12 2.59 -16.21 -9.95
N ILE A 13 2.55 -15.83 -8.67
CA ILE A 13 2.62 -16.74 -7.53
C ILE A 13 1.18 -17.12 -7.13
N LYS A 14 0.84 -18.39 -7.34
CA LYS A 14 -0.51 -18.90 -7.08
C LYS A 14 -0.88 -18.84 -5.60
N LEU A 15 -2.06 -18.30 -5.31
CA LEU A 15 -2.72 -18.46 -4.03
C LEU A 15 -3.75 -19.60 -4.07
N PRO A 16 -3.98 -20.30 -2.95
CA PRO A 16 -5.09 -21.22 -2.85
C PRO A 16 -6.41 -20.45 -2.83
N GLU A 17 -7.31 -20.83 -3.72
CA GLU A 17 -8.60 -20.16 -3.91
C GLU A 17 -9.65 -20.66 -2.91
N ARG A 18 -10.37 -19.72 -2.28
CA ARG A 18 -11.43 -19.96 -1.29
C ARG A 18 -10.98 -20.82 -0.10
N VAL A 19 -9.71 -20.69 0.29
CA VAL A 19 -9.14 -21.33 1.48
C VAL A 19 -8.75 -20.26 2.48
N LEU A 20 -9.22 -20.41 3.72
CA LEU A 20 -8.79 -19.54 4.83
C LEU A 20 -7.35 -19.88 5.21
N LEU A 21 -6.44 -18.92 5.04
CA LEU A 21 -5.04 -19.05 5.41
C LEU A 21 -4.83 -18.81 6.90
N GLU A 22 -3.65 -19.18 7.41
CA GLU A 22 -3.29 -19.06 8.84
C GLU A 22 -3.44 -17.63 9.39
N ASP A 23 -3.15 -16.63 8.56
CA ASP A 23 -3.23 -15.21 8.92
C ASP A 23 -4.67 -14.63 8.79
N GLY A 24 -5.69 -15.48 8.66
CA GLY A 24 -7.09 -15.06 8.62
C GLY A 24 -7.53 -14.41 7.31
N VAL A 25 -6.78 -14.64 6.23
CA VAL A 25 -7.05 -14.09 4.90
C VAL A 25 -7.59 -15.15 3.95
N MET A 26 -8.36 -14.73 2.95
CA MET A 26 -8.87 -15.60 1.90
C MET A 26 -8.76 -14.92 0.54
N PHE A 27 -8.20 -15.64 -0.42
CA PHE A 27 -8.15 -15.23 -1.81
C PHE A 27 -9.31 -15.85 -2.59
N ALA A 28 -9.97 -15.08 -3.45
CA ALA A 28 -11.03 -15.56 -4.34
C ALA A 28 -10.95 -14.85 -5.70
N THR A 29 -11.30 -15.56 -6.77
CA THR A 29 -11.61 -14.93 -8.05
C THR A 29 -13.13 -14.80 -8.17
N LEU A 30 -13.64 -13.58 -8.33
CA LEU A 30 -15.06 -13.23 -8.31
C LEU A 30 -15.39 -12.43 -9.58
N ARG A 31 -15.66 -13.15 -10.67
CA ARG A 31 -15.72 -12.62 -12.03
C ARG A 31 -17.05 -11.97 -12.39
N THR A 32 -18.06 -12.16 -11.56
CA THR A 32 -19.38 -11.56 -11.76
C THR A 32 -19.80 -10.83 -10.50
N LEU A 33 -20.67 -9.83 -10.68
CA LEU A 33 -21.27 -9.12 -9.57
C LEU A 33 -22.07 -10.06 -8.65
N ASP A 34 -22.73 -11.08 -9.21
CA ASP A 34 -23.43 -12.12 -8.45
C ASP A 34 -22.46 -12.95 -7.59
N GLU A 35 -21.29 -13.33 -8.14
CA GLU A 35 -20.26 -14.06 -7.39
C GLU A 35 -19.71 -13.20 -6.23
N LEU A 36 -19.46 -11.91 -6.49
CA LEU A 36 -19.00 -10.97 -5.47
C LEU A 36 -20.03 -10.80 -4.35
N GLU A 37 -21.30 -10.54 -4.71
CA GLU A 37 -22.38 -10.35 -3.74
C GLU A 37 -22.61 -11.62 -2.90
N GLN A 38 -22.69 -12.79 -3.55
CA GLN A 38 -22.87 -14.05 -2.82
C GLN A 38 -21.69 -14.31 -1.88
N PHE A 39 -20.46 -14.17 -2.36
CA PHE A 39 -19.27 -14.38 -1.54
C PHE A 39 -19.26 -13.44 -0.34
N TRP A 40 -19.58 -12.16 -0.57
CA TRP A 40 -19.61 -11.15 0.49
C TRP A 40 -20.70 -11.43 1.51
N GLU A 41 -21.92 -11.78 1.11
CA GLU A 41 -23.00 -12.12 2.05
C GLU A 41 -22.66 -13.31 2.94
N GLU A 42 -21.98 -14.32 2.40
CA GLU A 42 -21.52 -15.49 3.15
C GLU A 42 -20.40 -15.16 4.15
N HIS A 43 -19.53 -14.20 3.85
CA HIS A 43 -18.28 -13.96 4.59
C HIS A 43 -18.16 -12.58 5.25
N LYS A 44 -19.14 -11.68 5.11
CA LYS A 44 -19.11 -10.33 5.72
C LYS A 44 -19.07 -10.32 7.25
N GLY A 45 -19.44 -11.44 7.88
CA GLY A 45 -19.28 -11.63 9.32
C GLY A 45 -17.86 -12.00 9.76
N GLN A 46 -17.01 -12.40 8.81
CA GLN A 46 -15.66 -12.90 9.04
C GLN A 46 -14.58 -11.89 8.62
N PHE A 47 -14.79 -11.17 7.52
CA PHE A 47 -13.79 -10.25 6.97
C PHE A 47 -14.18 -8.78 7.18
N GLU A 48 -13.17 -7.96 7.42
CA GLU A 48 -13.34 -6.51 7.66
C GLU A 48 -12.75 -5.67 6.53
N LEU A 49 -11.79 -6.23 5.80
CA LEU A 49 -10.95 -5.56 4.83
C LEU A 49 -10.82 -6.42 3.57
N ALA A 50 -10.60 -5.78 2.43
CA ALA A 50 -10.24 -6.45 1.20
C ALA A 50 -9.30 -5.61 0.34
N CYS A 51 -8.57 -6.28 -0.55
CA CYS A 51 -7.95 -5.65 -1.72
C CYS A 51 -8.50 -6.31 -2.98
N GLU A 52 -8.87 -5.47 -3.94
CA GLU A 52 -9.37 -5.84 -5.26
C GLU A 52 -8.30 -5.56 -6.31
N GLY A 53 -8.08 -6.49 -7.24
CA GLY A 53 -7.36 -6.22 -8.47
C GLY A 53 -8.23 -5.52 -9.52
N LYS A 54 -7.78 -4.37 -9.99
CA LYS A 54 -8.39 -3.59 -11.09
C LYS A 54 -7.69 -3.90 -12.41
N GLY A 55 -8.46 -4.01 -13.48
CA GLY A 55 -7.92 -4.21 -14.82
C GLY A 55 -7.09 -3.01 -15.30
N VAL A 56 -5.78 -3.20 -15.53
CA VAL A 56 -4.90 -2.17 -16.12
C VAL A 56 -4.36 -2.57 -17.49
N THR A 57 -4.11 -1.59 -18.34
CA THR A 57 -3.65 -1.81 -19.73
C THR A 57 -2.15 -2.13 -19.84
N SER A 58 -1.35 -1.79 -18.84
CA SER A 58 0.11 -1.96 -18.81
C SER A 58 0.58 -3.32 -18.30
N GLY A 59 -0.34 -4.20 -17.90
CA GLY A 59 -0.06 -5.50 -17.30
C GLY A 59 -0.12 -5.47 -15.76
N GLN A 60 -0.52 -6.60 -15.18
CA GLN A 60 -0.74 -6.78 -13.74
C GLN A 60 0.55 -7.16 -13.01
N THR A 61 0.71 -6.66 -11.78
CA THR A 61 1.85 -6.89 -10.90
C THR A 61 1.45 -7.70 -9.67
N PHE A 62 0.33 -7.37 -9.02
CA PHE A 62 -0.07 -7.81 -7.70
C PHE A 62 -1.30 -8.72 -7.71
N LEU A 63 -2.42 -8.25 -8.26
CA LEU A 63 -3.66 -9.01 -8.43
C LEU A 63 -4.16 -8.86 -9.86
N ARG A 64 -4.85 -9.88 -10.36
CA ARG A 64 -5.57 -9.77 -11.64
C ARG A 64 -6.91 -9.09 -11.42
N GLU A 65 -7.50 -8.64 -12.52
CA GLU A 65 -8.90 -8.22 -12.51
C GLU A 65 -9.78 -9.35 -11.95
N TYR A 66 -10.74 -8.98 -11.09
CA TYR A 66 -11.63 -9.91 -10.36
C TYR A 66 -10.96 -10.77 -9.29
N GLU A 67 -9.66 -10.61 -9.05
CA GLU A 67 -9.02 -11.24 -7.91
C GLU A 67 -9.20 -10.38 -6.66
N TRP A 68 -9.65 -11.01 -5.59
CA TRP A 68 -9.88 -10.39 -4.31
C TRP A 68 -9.09 -11.11 -3.22
N VAL A 69 -8.54 -10.33 -2.29
CA VAL A 69 -7.95 -10.83 -1.04
C VAL A 69 -8.73 -10.20 0.12
N PHE A 70 -9.48 -11.01 0.85
CA PHE A 70 -10.22 -10.60 2.04
C PHE A 70 -9.46 -10.94 3.31
N GLY A 71 -9.63 -10.16 4.37
CA GLY A 71 -8.97 -10.42 5.65
C GLY A 71 -9.51 -9.59 6.82
N THR A 72 -8.91 -9.79 7.99
CA THR A 72 -9.23 -9.08 9.23
C THR A 72 -8.18 -8.04 9.64
N SER A 73 -7.02 -8.00 8.97
CA SER A 73 -5.98 -7.00 9.22
C SER A 73 -5.38 -6.49 7.91
N LYS A 74 -5.04 -5.19 7.91
CA LYS A 74 -4.43 -4.51 6.75
C LYS A 74 -3.12 -5.19 6.34
N SER A 75 -2.27 -5.44 7.33
CA SER A 75 -0.97 -6.09 7.15
C SER A 75 -1.10 -7.47 6.51
N ALA A 76 -2.03 -8.31 6.98
CA ALA A 76 -2.19 -9.66 6.43
C ALA A 76 -2.72 -9.64 4.98
N VAL A 77 -3.66 -8.74 4.67
CA VAL A 77 -4.18 -8.56 3.30
C VAL A 77 -3.05 -8.13 2.36
N VAL A 78 -2.32 -7.06 2.68
CA VAL A 78 -1.24 -6.55 1.83
C VAL A 78 -0.09 -7.55 1.71
N ARG A 79 0.32 -8.20 2.81
CA ARG A 79 1.31 -9.28 2.81
C ARG A 79 0.94 -10.38 1.82
N THR A 80 -0.34 -10.73 1.75
CA THR A 80 -0.86 -11.74 0.83
C THR A 80 -0.88 -11.25 -0.61
N VAL A 81 -1.35 -10.02 -0.86
CA VAL A 81 -1.33 -9.37 -2.18
C VAL A 81 0.10 -9.31 -2.74
N MET A 82 1.07 -8.89 -1.93
CA MET A 82 2.48 -8.78 -2.31
C MET A 82 3.20 -10.13 -2.40
N ARG A 83 2.54 -11.23 -2.00
CA ARG A 83 3.11 -12.59 -1.90
C ARG A 83 4.40 -12.59 -1.07
N TRP A 84 4.33 -11.90 0.06
CA TRP A 84 5.47 -11.66 0.94
C TRP A 84 6.20 -12.96 1.29
N GLY A 85 7.54 -12.93 1.25
CA GLY A 85 8.39 -14.10 1.45
C GLY A 85 8.49 -15.04 0.24
N GLN A 86 7.74 -14.82 -0.84
CA GLN A 86 7.81 -15.60 -2.07
C GLN A 86 8.19 -14.76 -3.30
N SER A 87 7.71 -13.51 -3.38
CA SER A 87 8.00 -12.57 -4.47
C SER A 87 9.42 -12.00 -4.46
N GLY A 88 10.11 -12.12 -3.31
CA GLY A 88 11.44 -11.53 -3.11
C GLY A 88 11.41 -10.09 -2.61
N ILE A 89 10.22 -9.48 -2.53
CA ILE A 89 10.04 -8.16 -1.89
C ILE A 89 10.43 -8.29 -0.41
N GLY A 90 11.20 -7.32 0.07
CA GLY A 90 11.67 -7.24 1.45
C GLY A 90 11.59 -5.81 1.97
N CYS A 91 12.20 -5.59 3.14
CA CYS A 91 12.48 -4.25 3.64
C CYS A 91 13.98 -4.05 3.76
N ASP A 92 14.44 -2.83 3.49
CA ASP A 92 15.78 -2.38 3.85
C ASP A 92 15.73 -1.01 4.52
N PHE A 93 16.80 -0.72 5.28
CA PHE A 93 17.00 0.60 5.85
C PHE A 93 17.90 1.40 4.91
N TYR A 94 17.33 2.46 4.33
CA TYR A 94 18.09 3.40 3.52
C TYR A 94 18.82 4.39 4.43
N ASP A 95 20.11 4.13 4.68
CA ASP A 95 20.98 5.00 5.49
C ASP A 95 21.37 6.25 4.68
N TRP A 96 20.45 7.21 4.59
CA TRP A 96 20.63 8.47 3.87
C TRP A 96 21.90 9.22 4.31
N ALA A 97 22.19 9.27 5.60
CA ALA A 97 23.39 9.88 6.16
C ALA A 97 24.69 9.25 5.63
N LYS A 98 24.66 7.98 5.23
CA LYS A 98 25.78 7.29 4.60
C LYS A 98 25.78 7.46 3.08
N HIS A 99 24.62 7.43 2.45
CA HIS A 99 24.47 7.50 1.00
C HIS A 99 24.71 8.90 0.44
N ASP A 100 24.17 9.93 1.10
CA ASP A 100 24.35 11.34 0.77
C ASP A 100 24.54 12.19 2.04
N PRO A 101 25.75 12.14 2.65
CA PRO A 101 26.04 12.85 3.89
C PRO A 101 25.89 14.37 3.77
N ARG A 102 26.07 14.93 2.56
CA ARG A 102 25.97 16.38 2.35
C ARG A 102 24.52 16.83 2.37
N MET A 103 23.65 16.14 1.65
CA MET A 103 22.21 16.47 1.67
C MET A 103 21.60 16.20 3.04
N HIS A 104 22.03 15.14 3.73
CA HIS A 104 21.65 14.86 5.11
C HIS A 104 22.04 16.00 6.06
N GLU A 105 23.28 16.51 5.97
CA GLU A 105 23.71 17.66 6.77
C GLU A 105 22.91 18.93 6.42
N CYS A 106 22.70 19.19 5.13
CA CYS A 106 21.94 20.35 4.65
C CYS A 106 20.51 20.39 5.21
N PHE A 107 19.84 19.25 5.38
CA PHE A 107 18.49 19.20 5.94
C PHE A 107 18.40 19.83 7.34
N PHE A 108 19.37 19.56 8.22
CA PHE A 108 19.37 20.14 9.56
C PHE A 108 19.70 21.64 9.53
N HIS A 109 20.65 22.05 8.68
CA HIS A 109 20.96 23.47 8.48
C HIS A 109 19.76 24.24 7.92
N ASP A 110 19.05 23.66 6.96
CA ASP A 110 17.86 24.26 6.34
C ASP A 110 16.70 24.36 7.33
N ARG A 111 16.53 23.35 8.21
CA ARG A 111 15.55 23.39 9.30
C ARG A 111 15.79 24.58 10.23
N ASP A 112 17.02 24.78 10.67
CA ASP A 112 17.38 25.85 11.60
C ASP A 112 17.32 27.22 10.90
N ALA A 113 17.79 27.31 9.65
CA ALA A 113 17.68 28.52 8.83
C ALA A 113 16.22 28.91 8.52
N TYR A 114 15.33 27.92 8.32
CA TYR A 114 13.90 28.15 8.14
C TYR A 114 13.28 28.80 9.37
N ARG A 115 13.60 28.30 10.57
CA ARG A 115 13.19 28.90 11.84
C ARG A 115 13.65 30.35 11.95
N ASP A 116 14.94 30.61 11.77
CA ASP A 116 15.51 31.96 11.92
C ASP A 116 14.87 32.96 10.94
N SER A 117 14.73 32.56 9.67
CA SER A 117 14.06 33.35 8.62
C SER A 117 12.60 33.69 8.96
N ARG A 118 11.86 32.77 9.58
CA ARG A 118 10.48 32.99 10.01
C ARG A 118 10.40 33.92 11.22
N ILE A 119 11.33 33.81 12.16
CA ILE A 119 11.43 34.71 13.32
C ILE A 119 11.73 36.15 12.86
N GLU A 120 12.72 36.34 11.98
CA GLU A 120 13.08 37.64 11.42
C GLU A 120 11.91 38.32 10.70
N ARG A 121 11.05 37.53 10.04
CA ARG A 121 9.85 38.01 9.35
C ARG A 121 8.65 38.23 10.28
N GLY A 122 8.79 37.98 11.58
CA GLY A 122 7.68 38.04 12.54
C GLY A 122 6.56 37.03 12.27
N LYS A 123 6.88 35.90 11.62
CA LYS A 123 5.93 34.84 11.22
C LYS A 123 6.16 33.53 12.00
N TRP A 124 6.79 33.61 13.16
CA TRP A 124 7.06 32.46 14.02
C TRP A 124 6.20 32.57 15.27
N SER A 125 5.32 31.60 15.46
CA SER A 125 4.40 31.51 16.58
C SER A 125 4.92 30.58 17.67
N ASP A 126 4.35 30.64 18.86
CA ASP A 126 4.64 29.68 19.94
C ASP A 126 4.35 28.22 19.52
N LYS A 127 3.37 28.03 18.64
CA LYS A 127 3.05 26.72 18.05
C LYS A 127 4.18 26.24 17.14
N ASP A 128 4.69 27.11 16.26
CA ASP A 128 5.82 26.78 15.39
C ASP A 128 7.08 26.43 16.21
N GLU A 129 7.34 27.17 17.30
CA GLU A 129 8.46 26.86 18.21
C GLU A 129 8.28 25.50 18.89
N ALA A 130 7.08 25.17 19.34
CA ALA A 130 6.80 23.88 19.96
C ALA A 130 6.97 22.71 18.96
N GLU A 131 6.50 22.87 17.72
CA GLU A 131 6.68 21.88 16.64
C GLU A 131 8.16 21.70 16.28
N TYR A 132 8.91 22.80 16.16
CA TYR A 132 10.35 22.78 15.93
C TYR A 132 11.10 22.06 17.05
N LEU A 133 10.83 22.39 18.32
CA LEU A 133 11.49 21.76 19.46
C LEU A 133 11.18 20.26 19.56
N ALA A 134 9.93 19.88 19.29
CA ALA A 134 9.54 18.47 19.21
C ALA A 134 10.28 17.75 18.09
N ASP A 135 10.45 18.41 16.94
CA ASP A 135 11.20 17.84 15.82
C ASP A 135 12.70 17.72 16.12
N CYS A 136 13.33 18.72 16.72
CA CYS A 136 14.73 18.66 17.15
C CYS A 136 14.99 17.54 18.17
N ALA A 137 14.03 17.31 19.08
CA ALA A 137 14.13 16.22 20.05
C ALA A 137 13.99 14.84 19.40
N ARG A 138 13.14 14.74 18.36
CA ARG A 138 12.87 13.49 17.64
C ARG A 138 13.95 13.15 16.61
N ARG A 139 14.41 14.14 15.83
CA ARG A 139 15.34 13.98 14.72
C ARG A 139 16.62 14.78 14.96
N THR A 140 17.63 14.10 15.50
CA THR A 140 19.01 14.62 15.57
C THR A 140 19.84 14.07 14.41
N PRO A 141 20.98 14.69 14.06
CA PRO A 141 21.88 14.16 13.04
C PRO A 141 22.34 12.72 13.30
N GLU A 142 22.43 12.32 14.57
CA GLU A 142 22.85 10.98 14.99
C GLU A 142 21.71 9.96 14.95
N THR A 143 20.48 10.37 15.28
CA THR A 143 19.33 9.45 15.39
C THR A 143 18.52 9.35 14.11
N TYR A 144 18.38 10.45 13.38
CA TYR A 144 17.68 10.50 12.10
C TYR A 144 18.67 10.30 10.97
N ARG A 145 19.02 9.04 10.69
CA ARG A 145 20.01 8.67 9.67
C ARG A 145 19.42 8.34 8.31
N GLY A 146 18.13 8.05 8.24
CA GLY A 146 17.51 7.41 7.09
C GLY A 146 16.14 6.85 7.43
N TRP A 147 15.59 6.00 6.57
CA TRP A 147 14.26 5.41 6.77
C TRP A 147 14.19 3.97 6.25
N TRP A 148 13.28 3.20 6.84
CA TRP A 148 12.88 1.91 6.31
C TRP A 148 11.94 2.07 5.12
N ARG A 149 12.14 1.23 4.11
CA ARG A 149 11.33 1.18 2.89
C ARG A 149 11.24 -0.26 2.38
N PHE A 150 10.36 -0.50 1.42
CA PHE A 150 10.39 -1.75 0.67
C PHE A 150 11.63 -1.82 -0.22
N CYS A 151 12.12 -3.03 -0.47
CA CYS A 151 13.20 -3.26 -1.43
C CYS A 151 12.83 -4.40 -2.39
N ASP A 152 13.53 -4.45 -3.52
CA ASP A 152 13.30 -5.44 -4.59
C ASP A 152 11.85 -5.44 -5.10
N LEU A 153 11.23 -4.25 -5.18
CA LEU A 153 9.89 -4.08 -5.73
C LEU A 153 9.81 -4.54 -7.20
N PRO A 154 8.71 -5.18 -7.61
CA PRO A 154 8.52 -5.68 -8.97
C PRO A 154 8.47 -4.54 -9.99
N ASN A 155 8.66 -4.88 -11.27
CA ASN A 155 8.52 -3.96 -12.41
C ASN A 155 9.34 -2.64 -12.36
N GLY A 156 10.31 -2.54 -11.45
CA GLY A 156 11.16 -1.36 -11.31
C GLY A 156 10.50 -0.19 -10.59
N TYR A 157 9.45 -0.44 -9.80
CA TYR A 157 8.92 0.57 -8.87
C TYR A 157 10.05 1.10 -7.98
N ASP A 158 10.12 2.41 -7.85
CA ASP A 158 11.08 3.07 -6.96
C ASP A 158 10.54 2.96 -5.52
N PRO A 159 11.31 2.37 -4.59
CA PRO A 159 10.97 2.40 -3.17
C PRO A 159 10.68 3.79 -2.59
N ASP A 160 11.35 4.83 -3.09
CA ASP A 160 11.20 6.19 -2.59
C ASP A 160 9.92 6.87 -3.10
N ASP A 161 9.35 6.38 -4.21
CA ASP A 161 8.08 6.86 -4.78
C ASP A 161 6.91 5.90 -4.48
N TRP A 162 7.11 4.88 -3.63
CA TRP A 162 6.08 3.88 -3.33
C TRP A 162 4.88 4.45 -2.59
N PHE A 163 5.08 5.43 -1.73
CA PHE A 163 3.99 6.06 -0.98
C PHE A 163 3.60 7.38 -1.61
N ASN A 164 2.30 7.67 -1.66
CA ASN A 164 1.84 8.92 -2.24
C ASN A 164 2.24 10.10 -1.35
N PRO A 165 3.00 11.08 -1.87
CA PRO A 165 3.44 12.23 -1.08
C PRO A 165 2.29 13.14 -0.61
N GLY A 166 1.09 12.99 -1.16
CA GLY A 166 -0.13 13.67 -0.73
C GLY A 166 -0.82 13.04 0.48
N ILE A 167 -0.34 11.88 0.94
CA ILE A 167 -0.87 11.15 2.08
C ILE A 167 0.14 11.21 3.22
N ASP A 168 -0.35 11.42 4.45
CA ASP A 168 0.50 11.41 5.63
C ASP A 168 0.87 9.97 6.00
N HIS A 169 2.16 9.68 5.97
CA HIS A 169 2.74 8.37 6.29
C HIS A 169 3.69 8.51 7.48
N GLU A 170 3.67 7.51 8.37
CA GLU A 170 4.67 7.37 9.41
C GLU A 170 6.02 7.03 8.78
N GLU A 171 6.94 8.00 8.84
CA GLU A 171 8.34 7.78 8.50
C GLU A 171 9.02 6.88 9.54
N LEU A 172 9.40 5.67 9.12
CA LEU A 172 10.03 4.67 9.98
C LEU A 172 11.56 4.86 9.98
N PHE A 173 12.07 5.77 10.81
CA PHE A 173 13.49 6.16 10.77
C PHE A 173 14.40 5.52 11.84
N ASP A 174 13.87 4.73 12.78
CA ASP A 174 14.71 4.02 13.75
C ASP A 174 15.35 2.76 13.12
N PRO A 175 16.68 2.73 12.93
CA PRO A 175 17.35 1.58 12.31
C PRO A 175 17.32 0.31 13.18
N ASN A 176 16.94 0.40 14.45
CA ASN A 176 16.91 -0.74 15.36
C ASN A 176 15.53 -1.43 15.43
N MET A 177 14.54 -0.93 14.71
CA MET A 177 13.23 -1.57 14.61
C MET A 177 13.37 -3.02 14.12
N ALA A 178 12.57 -3.92 14.71
CA ALA A 178 12.57 -5.31 14.28
C ALA A 178 12.00 -5.40 12.86
N LEU A 179 12.63 -6.19 11.98
CA LEU A 179 12.20 -6.32 10.58
C LEU A 179 10.72 -6.73 10.44
N ALA A 180 10.21 -7.54 11.37
CA ALA A 180 8.80 -7.95 11.38
C ALA A 180 7.86 -6.76 11.66
N GLU A 181 8.22 -5.89 12.60
CA GLU A 181 7.47 -4.67 12.94
C GLU A 181 7.51 -3.66 11.79
N VAL A 182 8.68 -3.50 11.16
CA VAL A 182 8.85 -2.65 9.96
C VAL A 182 7.94 -3.14 8.83
N ALA A 183 7.98 -4.44 8.53
CA ALA A 183 7.16 -5.02 7.48
C ALA A 183 5.67 -4.83 7.78
N GLU A 184 5.24 -5.08 9.02
CA GLU A 184 3.86 -4.86 9.44
C GLU A 184 3.42 -3.41 9.21
N LYS A 185 4.16 -2.43 9.73
CA LYS A 185 3.85 -1.01 9.55
C LYS A 185 3.84 -0.58 8.08
N LEU A 186 4.79 -1.03 7.27
CA LEU A 186 4.81 -0.71 5.84
C LEU A 186 3.61 -1.32 5.10
N HIS A 187 3.21 -2.54 5.44
CA HIS A 187 2.02 -3.15 4.87
C HIS A 187 0.74 -2.41 5.28
N GLU A 188 0.61 -2.00 6.54
CA GLU A 188 -0.56 -1.23 6.99
C GLU A 188 -0.67 0.11 6.27
N GLN A 189 0.45 0.83 6.13
CA GLN A 189 0.49 2.10 5.39
C GLN A 189 0.20 1.92 3.90
N THR A 190 0.64 0.81 3.30
CA THR A 190 0.33 0.48 1.90
C THR A 190 -1.16 0.24 1.71
N PHE A 191 -1.81 -0.43 2.66
CA PHE A 191 -3.27 -0.61 2.61
C PHE A 191 -3.98 0.75 2.63
N ASP A 192 -3.56 1.65 3.53
CA ASP A 192 -4.17 2.96 3.66
C ASP A 192 -3.94 3.85 2.44
N ASP A 193 -2.77 3.72 1.80
CA ASP A 193 -2.44 4.36 0.52
C ASP A 193 -3.35 3.85 -0.62
N TRP A 194 -3.48 2.52 -0.76
CA TRP A 194 -4.32 1.85 -1.76
C TRP A 194 -5.82 2.10 -1.59
N LYS A 195 -6.25 2.48 -0.39
CA LYS A 195 -7.65 2.82 -0.11
C LYS A 195 -8.02 4.20 -0.68
N GLN A 196 -7.06 5.07 -0.91
CA GLN A 196 -7.35 6.40 -1.44
C GLN A 196 -7.56 6.32 -2.95
N HIS A 197 -8.79 6.63 -3.38
CA HIS A 197 -9.18 6.57 -4.79
C HIS A 197 -8.23 7.37 -5.69
N GLY A 198 -7.81 6.76 -6.81
CA GLY A 198 -7.02 7.40 -7.87
C GLY A 198 -5.50 7.42 -7.64
N VAL A 199 -5.01 6.82 -6.55
CA VAL A 199 -3.56 6.73 -6.27
C VAL A 199 -2.93 5.51 -6.96
N TRP A 200 -3.64 4.38 -6.96
CA TRP A 200 -3.19 3.15 -7.61
C TRP A 200 -4.22 2.67 -8.62
N GLU A 201 -3.78 2.55 -9.87
CA GLU A 201 -4.65 2.08 -10.97
C GLU A 201 -4.87 0.56 -10.92
N GLU A 202 -3.99 -0.19 -10.25
CA GLU A 202 -3.97 -1.66 -10.27
C GLU A 202 -4.70 -2.32 -9.08
N ILE A 203 -4.64 -1.72 -7.90
CA ILE A 203 -5.20 -2.28 -6.67
C ILE A 203 -6.07 -1.22 -6.00
N GLU A 204 -7.24 -1.63 -5.54
CA GLU A 204 -8.09 -0.83 -4.66
C GLU A 204 -8.27 -1.55 -3.32
N ALA A 205 -8.04 -0.84 -2.22
CA ALA A 205 -8.27 -1.38 -0.88
C ALA A 205 -9.63 -0.94 -0.34
N HIS A 206 -10.31 -1.83 0.37
CA HIS A 206 -11.67 -1.65 0.83
C HIS A 206 -11.81 -2.00 2.31
N ASP A 207 -12.58 -1.20 3.04
CA ASP A 207 -13.26 -1.65 4.26
C ASP A 207 -14.66 -2.21 3.95
N ARG A 208 -15.31 -2.79 4.96
CA ARG A 208 -16.68 -3.32 4.84
C ARG A 208 -17.66 -2.38 4.14
N ALA A 209 -17.66 -1.10 4.54
CA ALA A 209 -18.61 -0.13 4.00
C ALA A 209 -18.32 0.14 2.52
N SER A 210 -17.05 0.28 2.15
CA SER A 210 -16.66 0.46 0.76
C SER A 210 -16.91 -0.78 -0.11
N ILE A 211 -16.87 -2.01 0.43
CA ILE A 211 -17.30 -3.22 -0.30
C ILE A 211 -18.81 -3.16 -0.59
N ASP A 212 -19.61 -2.86 0.43
CA ASP A 212 -21.07 -2.70 0.28
C ASP A 212 -21.39 -1.58 -0.75
N GLU A 213 -20.62 -0.48 -0.71
CA GLU A 213 -20.74 0.63 -1.65
C GLU A 213 -20.38 0.23 -3.07
N THR A 214 -19.30 -0.51 -3.28
CA THR A 214 -18.89 -1.04 -4.59
C THR A 214 -19.97 -1.95 -5.18
N ILE A 215 -20.50 -2.89 -4.39
CA ILE A 215 -21.59 -3.78 -4.85
C ILE A 215 -22.82 -2.96 -5.23
N ARG A 216 -23.22 -2.01 -4.37
CA ARG A 216 -24.39 -1.17 -4.62
C ARG A 216 -24.21 -0.26 -5.84
N TYR A 217 -23.02 0.31 -6.01
CA TYR A 217 -22.69 1.15 -7.17
C TYR A 217 -22.90 0.36 -8.46
N TRP A 218 -22.29 -0.82 -8.57
CA TRP A 218 -22.42 -1.63 -9.78
C TRP A 218 -23.82 -2.19 -10.01
N ARG A 219 -24.59 -2.47 -8.95
CA ARG A 219 -26.02 -2.81 -9.10
C ARG A 219 -26.84 -1.65 -9.65
N ASN A 220 -26.53 -0.41 -9.26
CA ASN A 220 -27.22 0.77 -9.77
C ASN A 220 -26.86 1.05 -11.22
N GLU A 221 -25.58 0.91 -11.59
CA GLU A 221 -25.12 0.98 -12.98
C GLU A 221 -25.88 -0.08 -13.82
N GLN A 222 -25.85 -1.36 -13.42
CA GLN A 222 -26.57 -2.45 -14.09
C GLN A 222 -28.08 -2.15 -14.26
N ALA A 223 -28.73 -1.56 -13.25
CA ALA A 223 -30.13 -1.16 -13.31
C ALA A 223 -30.39 0.05 -14.23
N ALA A 224 -29.42 0.94 -14.40
CA ALA A 224 -29.46 2.08 -15.32
C ALA A 224 -29.20 1.66 -16.79
N GLY A 225 -28.74 0.43 -17.02
CA GLY A 225 -28.33 -0.05 -18.35
C GLY A 225 -26.97 0.51 -18.80
N GLU A 226 -26.25 1.15 -17.89
CA GLU A 226 -24.85 1.59 -18.04
C GLU A 226 -24.02 0.57 -17.27
N SER A 227 -23.09 -0.13 -17.90
CA SER A 227 -22.76 -1.49 -17.50
C SER A 227 -21.34 -1.62 -16.92
N TYR A 228 -21.10 -2.68 -16.10
CA TYR A 228 -19.83 -3.31 -15.65
C TYR A 228 -19.51 -3.33 -14.14
N TYR A 229 -19.58 -4.47 -13.44
CA TYR A 229 -18.36 -5.01 -12.81
C TYR A 229 -18.29 -6.49 -13.10
N GLY A 230 -17.46 -6.77 -14.07
CA GLY A 230 -17.39 -8.03 -14.77
C GLY A 230 -18.28 -8.12 -15.98
N ASP A 231 -19.43 -7.42 -16.05
CA ASP A 231 -20.49 -7.60 -17.08
C ASP A 231 -20.49 -8.99 -17.71
N GLU A 232 -20.47 -9.93 -16.77
CA GLU A 232 -20.36 -11.36 -16.92
C GLU A 232 -19.49 -11.82 -18.11
N ASN A 233 -18.29 -11.24 -18.23
CA ASN A 233 -17.34 -11.44 -19.31
C ASN A 233 -17.96 -11.25 -20.71
N GLU A 234 -18.69 -10.15 -20.88
CA GLU A 234 -19.32 -9.67 -22.12
C GLU A 234 -20.13 -10.71 -22.92
N ALA A 235 -21.11 -11.39 -22.30
CA ALA A 235 -22.15 -12.22 -22.97
C ALA A 235 -21.68 -13.30 -23.99
N ALA A 236 -20.38 -13.58 -24.06
CA ALA A 236 -19.69 -14.26 -25.14
C ALA A 236 -18.60 -15.17 -24.50
N SER A 237 -18.31 -16.35 -25.03
CA SER A 237 -17.44 -16.36 -26.20
C SER A 237 -18.17 -16.03 -27.50
N VAL A 238 -19.45 -16.32 -27.56
CA VAL A 238 -20.41 -16.08 -28.63
C VAL A 238 -21.79 -16.36 -27.97
N SER A 239 -22.88 -16.28 -28.73
CA SER A 239 -24.00 -17.22 -28.58
C SER A 239 -23.63 -18.62 -28.07
#